data_AF-A0A9E0XW64-F1
#
_entry.id   AF-A0A9E0XW64-F1
#
_cell.length_a   1.000
_cell.length_b   1.000
_cell.length_c   1.000
_cell.angle_alpha   90.00
_cell.angle_beta   90.00
_cell.angle_gamma   90.00
#
_symmetry.space_group_name_H-M   'P 1'
#
loop_
_entity.id
_entity.type
_entity.pdbx_description
1 polymer ?
#
loop_
_entity_poly.entity_id
_entity_poly.type
_entity_poly.pdbx_seq_one_letter_code
_entity_poly.pdbx_strand_id
1 'polypeptide(L)'
;MELMAEKLGKAEDAKRFRVRAALLADKINTVFWDEEDGFYYDRDEHTGELVRVKSAAGFIPLWAGIVPPRRAERLVREHLTDPDEFWTEFPVACYAKTEPDYVQGDIRDWGCNWRGTTWIPINYMIMHGLLDYGYADVARKLARKTVDLVYKRNEVTREFYDGESGEGLGLKRFWGWSVLAYVMPFECETGYDPSKLDGSAVRPLGRELFGLDFPASDDPRPISTHLSQDGLQ
;
A
#
# COMPACT_ATOMS: atom_id res chain seq x y z
N MET A 1 -10.23 -1.03 -14.90
CA MET A 1 -11.40 -1.44 -15.71
C MET A 1 -11.40 -0.84 -17.12
N GLU A 2 -11.08 0.45 -17.28
CA GLU A 2 -10.94 1.08 -18.61
C GLU A 2 -10.01 0.29 -19.55
N LEU A 3 -8.75 0.08 -19.16
CA LEU A 3 -7.75 -0.64 -19.97
C LEU A 3 -8.22 -2.04 -20.39
N MET A 4 -8.90 -2.76 -19.49
CA MET A 4 -9.48 -4.08 -19.80
C MET A 4 -10.58 -3.97 -20.85
N ALA A 5 -11.48 -2.98 -20.72
CA ALA A 5 -12.54 -2.75 -21.69
C ALA A 5 -11.98 -2.39 -23.07
N GLU A 6 -10.91 -1.58 -23.13
CA GLU A 6 -10.21 -1.27 -24.39
C GLU A 6 -9.63 -2.52 -25.05
N LYS A 7 -8.93 -3.37 -24.29
CA LYS A 7 -8.37 -4.63 -24.80
C LYS A 7 -9.46 -5.61 -25.30
N LEU A 8 -10.66 -5.53 -24.74
CA LEU A 8 -11.81 -6.33 -25.16
C LEU A 8 -12.66 -5.68 -26.27
N GLY A 9 -12.23 -4.53 -26.82
CA GLY A 9 -12.98 -3.82 -27.86
C GLY A 9 -14.29 -3.16 -27.38
N LYS A 10 -14.48 -3.01 -26.07
CA LYS A 10 -15.69 -2.44 -25.45
C LYS A 10 -15.55 -0.92 -25.26
N ALA A 11 -15.55 -0.17 -26.35
CA ALA A 11 -15.25 1.27 -26.36
C ALA A 11 -16.16 2.12 -25.43
N GLU A 12 -17.48 1.86 -25.42
CA GLU A 12 -18.40 2.60 -24.55
C GLU A 12 -18.18 2.31 -23.06
N ASP A 13 -17.87 1.06 -22.70
CA ASP A 13 -17.52 0.71 -21.32
C ASP A 13 -16.22 1.40 -20.90
N ALA A 14 -15.19 1.41 -21.77
CA ALA A 14 -13.93 2.10 -21.52
C ALA A 14 -14.16 3.59 -21.24
N LYS A 15 -14.93 4.26 -22.11
CA LYS A 15 -15.31 5.67 -21.92
C LYS A 15 -16.04 5.88 -20.60
N ARG A 16 -17.01 5.02 -20.24
CA ARG A 16 -17.73 5.10 -18.96
C ARG A 16 -16.79 4.97 -17.77
N PHE A 17 -15.84 4.05 -17.80
CA PHE A 17 -14.88 3.86 -16.73
C PHE A 17 -13.91 5.05 -16.60
N ARG A 18 -13.43 5.60 -17.72
CA ARG A 18 -12.59 6.81 -17.73
C ARG A 18 -13.28 8.00 -17.06
N VAL A 19 -14.52 8.28 -17.47
CA VAL A 19 -15.32 9.37 -16.89
C VAL A 19 -15.56 9.13 -15.39
N ARG A 20 -15.90 7.90 -15.00
CA ARG A 20 -16.10 7.56 -13.59
C ARG A 20 -14.82 7.73 -12.77
N ALA A 21 -13.67 7.33 -13.30
CA ALA A 21 -12.38 7.49 -12.62
C ALA A 21 -12.05 8.97 -12.40
N ALA A 22 -12.21 9.81 -13.43
CA ALA A 22 -11.98 11.25 -13.32
C ALA A 22 -12.91 11.92 -12.29
N LEU A 23 -14.21 11.59 -12.31
CA LEU A 23 -15.17 12.11 -11.33
C LEU A 23 -14.87 11.63 -9.91
N LEU A 24 -14.40 10.40 -9.75
CA LEU A 24 -14.04 9.88 -8.42
C LEU A 24 -12.76 10.55 -7.89
N ALA A 25 -11.75 10.73 -8.73
CA ALA A 25 -10.53 11.44 -8.38
C ALA A 25 -10.82 12.89 -7.95
N ASP A 26 -11.67 13.60 -8.70
CA ASP A 26 -12.11 14.95 -8.36
C ASP A 26 -12.85 15.00 -7.01
N LYS A 27 -13.78 14.06 -6.80
CA LYS A 27 -14.48 13.93 -5.51
C LYS A 27 -13.52 13.67 -4.37
N ILE A 28 -12.57 12.74 -4.53
CA ILE A 28 -11.61 12.42 -3.48
C ILE A 28 -10.82 13.66 -3.08
N ASN A 29 -10.33 14.41 -4.06
CA ASN A 29 -9.59 15.65 -3.84
C ASN A 29 -10.42 16.79 -3.24
N THR A 30 -11.74 16.75 -3.43
CA THR A 30 -12.64 17.80 -2.94
C THR A 30 -13.14 17.52 -1.53
N VAL A 31 -13.42 16.25 -1.19
CA VAL A 31 -14.18 15.92 0.03
C VAL A 31 -13.35 15.32 1.16
N PHE A 32 -12.18 14.75 0.87
CA PHE A 32 -11.34 14.09 1.88
C PHE A 32 -10.10 14.92 2.25
N TRP A 33 -9.77 15.94 1.47
CA TRP A 33 -8.61 16.80 1.73
C TRP A 33 -8.97 17.93 2.69
N ASP A 34 -8.15 18.10 3.73
CA ASP A 34 -8.16 19.27 4.59
C ASP A 34 -6.97 20.18 4.23
N GLU A 35 -7.26 21.43 3.83
CA GLU A 35 -6.22 22.38 3.40
C GLU A 35 -5.45 22.99 4.57
N GLU A 36 -6.01 23.02 5.77
CA GLU A 36 -5.29 23.52 6.95
C GLU A 36 -4.23 22.50 7.36
N ASP A 37 -4.68 21.25 7.58
CA ASP A 37 -3.81 20.17 8.03
C ASP A 37 -2.86 19.69 6.92
N GLY A 38 -3.23 19.82 5.64
CA GLY A 38 -2.40 19.31 4.54
C GLY A 38 -2.46 17.81 4.37
N PHE A 39 -3.60 17.21 4.74
CA PHE A 39 -3.76 15.76 4.83
C PHE A 39 -5.12 15.29 4.27
N TYR A 40 -5.17 14.02 3.84
CA TYR A 40 -6.43 13.35 3.47
C TYR A 40 -6.96 12.55 4.66
N TYR A 41 -8.23 12.74 4.98
CA TYR A 41 -8.93 12.04 6.05
C TYR A 41 -10.09 11.22 5.50
N ASP A 42 -10.51 10.20 6.26
CA ASP A 42 -11.79 9.55 6.02
C ASP A 42 -12.95 10.50 6.37
N ARG A 43 -14.15 10.14 5.94
CA ARG A 43 -15.36 10.95 6.14
C ARG A 43 -16.47 10.09 6.72
N ASP A 44 -17.14 10.61 7.74
CA ASP A 44 -18.31 9.97 8.31
C ASP A 44 -19.45 10.00 7.28
N GLU A 45 -20.04 8.83 6.97
CA GLU A 45 -21.09 8.71 5.96
C GLU A 45 -22.39 9.40 6.37
N HIS A 46 -22.68 9.47 7.67
CA HIS A 46 -23.93 10.02 8.21
C HIS A 46 -23.86 11.54 8.31
N THR A 47 -22.76 12.08 8.84
CA THR A 47 -22.60 13.53 9.07
C THR A 47 -21.94 14.24 7.90
N GLY A 48 -21.13 13.53 7.11
CA GLY A 48 -20.30 14.14 6.09
C GLY A 48 -19.17 14.97 6.67
N GLU A 49 -18.79 14.79 7.93
CA GLU A 49 -17.64 15.45 8.53
C GLU A 49 -16.39 14.60 8.35
N LEU A 50 -15.21 15.25 8.35
CA LEU A 50 -13.93 14.54 8.32
C LEU A 50 -13.72 13.81 9.65
N VAL A 51 -13.35 12.53 9.57
CA VAL A 51 -12.86 11.76 10.71
C VAL A 51 -11.42 12.19 10.94
N ARG A 52 -11.20 13.07 11.92
CA ARG A 52 -9.89 13.67 12.23
C ARG A 52 -8.95 12.70 12.93
N VAL A 53 -8.54 11.67 12.19
CA VAL A 53 -7.50 10.71 12.56
C VAL A 53 -6.56 10.56 11.36
N LYS A 54 -5.30 10.98 11.52
CA LYS A 54 -4.27 10.79 10.49
C LYS A 54 -3.88 9.33 10.42
N SER A 55 -4.47 8.62 9.45
CA SER A 55 -4.11 7.24 9.14
C SER A 55 -3.30 7.15 7.84
N ALA A 56 -2.57 6.05 7.66
CA ALA A 56 -1.81 5.79 6.45
C ALA A 56 -2.71 5.69 5.19
N ALA A 57 -4.02 5.54 5.36
CA ALA A 57 -4.99 5.63 4.27
C ALA A 57 -4.92 7.00 3.55
N GLY A 58 -4.54 8.06 4.27
CA GLY A 58 -4.34 9.40 3.70
C GLY A 58 -3.25 9.48 2.63
N PHE A 59 -2.36 8.49 2.55
CA PHE A 59 -1.32 8.40 1.51
C PHE A 59 -1.74 7.56 0.29
N ILE A 60 -2.82 6.78 0.39
CA ILE A 60 -3.28 5.92 -0.72
C ILE A 60 -3.63 6.72 -1.99
N PRO A 61 -4.15 7.96 -1.91
CA PRO A 61 -4.30 8.81 -3.08
C PRO A 61 -2.99 9.04 -3.88
N LEU A 62 -1.81 9.01 -3.24
CA LEU A 62 -0.52 9.09 -3.94
C LEU A 62 -0.33 7.88 -4.84
N TRP A 63 -0.55 6.67 -4.32
CA TRP A 63 -0.45 5.45 -5.12
C TRP A 63 -1.48 5.41 -6.24
N ALA A 64 -2.68 5.94 -6.00
CA ALA A 64 -3.71 6.06 -7.04
C ALA A 64 -3.37 7.08 -8.14
N GLY A 65 -2.35 7.91 -7.97
CA GLY A 65 -1.91 8.90 -8.97
C GLY A 65 -2.87 10.09 -9.13
N ILE A 66 -3.69 10.40 -8.12
CA ILE A 66 -4.76 11.41 -8.22
C ILE A 66 -4.48 12.69 -7.42
N VAL A 67 -3.40 12.75 -6.66
CA VAL A 67 -3.04 13.90 -5.81
C VAL A 67 -2.42 15.01 -6.65
N PRO A 68 -2.84 16.28 -6.51
CA PRO A 68 -2.14 17.42 -7.09
C PRO A 68 -0.70 17.57 -6.56
N PRO A 69 0.30 17.97 -7.36
CA PRO A 69 1.71 18.00 -6.94
C PRO A 69 1.98 18.76 -5.63
N ARG A 70 1.35 19.94 -5.43
CA ARG A 70 1.49 20.73 -4.19
C ARG A 70 1.02 19.95 -2.95
N ARG A 71 -0.05 19.15 -3.09
CA ARG A 71 -0.58 18.34 -1.97
C ARG A 71 0.31 17.13 -1.70
N ALA A 72 0.86 16.53 -2.76
CA ALA A 72 1.83 15.45 -2.62
C ALA A 72 3.08 15.90 -1.85
N GLU A 73 3.58 17.11 -2.13
CA GLU A 73 4.68 17.72 -1.38
C GLU A 73 4.34 17.84 0.11
N ARG A 74 3.15 18.36 0.44
CA ARG A 74 2.71 18.47 1.84
C ARG A 74 2.60 17.11 2.51
N LEU A 75 1.91 16.15 1.90
CA LEU A 75 1.82 14.77 2.42
C LEU A 75 3.19 14.18 2.73
N VAL A 76 4.16 14.32 1.82
CA VAL A 76 5.48 13.71 2.01
C VAL A 76 6.30 14.45 3.06
N ARG A 77 6.37 15.77 2.97
CA ARG A 77 7.27 16.61 3.78
C ARG A 77 6.74 16.90 5.17
N GLU A 78 5.43 17.13 5.30
CA GLU A 78 4.79 17.55 6.55
C GLU A 78 4.33 16.36 7.39
N HIS A 79 4.10 15.18 6.77
CA HIS A 79 3.51 14.04 7.46
C HIS A 79 4.29 12.73 7.29
N LEU A 80 4.42 12.22 6.05
CA LEU A 80 4.94 10.88 5.81
C LEU A 80 6.36 10.71 6.38
N THR A 81 7.23 11.69 6.15
CA THR A 81 8.64 11.63 6.56
C THR A 81 8.91 12.25 7.93
N ASP A 82 7.85 12.65 8.65
CA ASP A 82 7.95 13.18 10.00
C ASP A 82 8.13 12.01 11.01
N PRO A 83 9.25 11.96 11.76
CA PRO A 83 9.47 10.92 12.78
C PRO A 83 8.52 11.00 13.98
N ASP A 84 7.85 12.13 14.19
CA ASP A 84 6.83 12.33 15.22
C ASP A 84 5.41 12.05 14.72
N GLU A 85 5.23 11.71 13.44
CA GLU A 85 3.98 11.17 12.90
C GLU A 85 4.18 9.74 12.37
N PHE A 86 4.49 9.58 11.09
CA PHE A 86 4.43 8.31 10.37
C PHE A 86 5.80 7.63 10.17
N TRP A 87 6.89 8.39 10.29
CA TRP A 87 8.25 7.95 9.97
C TRP A 87 8.99 7.36 11.18
N THR A 88 8.39 6.34 11.80
CA THR A 88 8.99 5.59 12.92
C THR A 88 10.33 4.94 12.52
N GLU A 89 10.99 4.23 13.46
CA GLU A 89 12.22 3.51 13.12
C GLU A 89 12.00 2.50 11.98
N PHE A 90 10.83 1.86 11.97
CA PHE A 90 10.36 1.01 10.89
C PHE A 90 9.03 1.55 10.32
N PRO A 91 9.07 2.53 9.40
CA PRO A 91 7.88 3.13 8.82
C PRO A 91 7.20 2.16 7.87
N VAL A 92 5.95 2.39 7.45
CA VAL A 92 5.06 3.51 7.78
C VAL A 92 4.07 3.05 8.85
N ALA A 93 3.96 3.83 9.94
CA ALA A 93 2.97 3.56 10.98
C ALA A 93 1.54 3.72 10.43
N CYS A 94 0.62 2.83 10.80
CA CYS A 94 -0.74 2.93 10.28
C CYS A 94 -1.53 4.14 10.79
N TYR A 95 -1.28 4.61 12.01
CA TYR A 95 -1.70 5.92 12.51
C TYR A 95 -0.47 6.79 12.78
N ALA A 96 -0.60 8.10 12.64
CA ALA A 96 0.43 9.01 13.12
C ALA A 96 0.62 8.84 14.63
N LYS A 97 1.87 8.91 15.11
CA LYS A 97 2.21 8.90 16.54
C LYS A 97 1.49 9.97 17.36
N THR A 98 1.07 11.06 16.72
CA THR A 98 0.31 12.15 17.36
C THR A 98 -1.16 11.79 17.62
N GLU A 99 -1.67 10.70 17.06
CA GLU A 99 -3.06 10.28 17.27
C GLU A 99 -3.25 9.71 18.68
N PRO A 100 -4.36 10.04 19.36
CA PRO A 100 -4.60 9.61 20.75
C PRO A 100 -4.69 8.09 20.90
N ASP A 101 -5.08 7.42 19.82
CA ASP A 101 -5.26 5.98 19.74
C ASP A 101 -4.03 5.26 19.17
N TYR A 102 -2.91 5.97 18.97
CA TYR A 102 -1.68 5.37 18.50
C TYR A 102 -1.19 4.28 19.45
N VAL A 103 -1.07 3.05 18.95
CA VAL A 103 -0.61 1.92 19.76
C VAL A 103 0.20 0.93 18.95
N GLN A 104 1.38 0.60 19.48
CA GLN A 104 2.27 -0.44 18.99
C GLN A 104 1.98 -1.79 19.64
N GLY A 105 2.59 -2.86 19.13
CA GLY A 105 2.42 -4.20 19.66
C GLY A 105 1.10 -4.88 19.25
N ASP A 106 0.85 -6.03 19.89
CA ASP A 106 -0.35 -6.84 19.67
C ASP A 106 -1.49 -6.39 20.61
N ILE A 107 -2.60 -5.93 20.03
CA ILE A 107 -3.82 -5.59 20.77
C ILE A 107 -4.74 -6.82 20.80
N ARG A 108 -4.49 -7.69 21.79
CA ARG A 108 -5.12 -9.01 21.95
C ARG A 108 -6.65 -9.03 21.91
N ASP A 109 -7.32 -7.89 22.13
CA ASP A 109 -8.79 -7.80 22.14
C ASP A 109 -9.43 -7.74 20.74
N TRP A 110 -8.70 -7.32 19.70
CA TRP A 110 -9.26 -7.08 18.35
C TRP A 110 -8.51 -7.79 17.20
N GLY A 111 -7.51 -8.61 17.53
CA GLY A 111 -6.68 -9.28 16.54
C GLY A 111 -5.66 -8.33 15.91
N CYS A 112 -5.67 -8.20 14.58
CA CYS A 112 -4.71 -7.40 13.82
C CYS A 112 -4.70 -5.92 14.25
N ASN A 113 -3.55 -5.42 14.69
CA ASN A 113 -3.40 -4.01 15.07
C ASN A 113 -3.18 -3.16 13.81
N TRP A 114 -4.02 -2.15 13.56
CA TRP A 114 -3.85 -1.15 12.50
C TRP A 114 -3.75 0.29 13.05
N ARG A 115 -3.54 0.44 14.37
CA ARG A 115 -3.55 1.74 15.05
C ARG A 115 -2.14 2.28 15.31
N GLY A 116 -1.11 1.77 14.64
CA GLY A 116 0.26 2.28 14.81
C GLY A 116 1.35 1.37 14.26
N THR A 117 1.10 0.06 14.24
CA THR A 117 2.02 -0.92 13.64
C THR A 117 2.20 -0.71 12.14
N THR A 118 3.27 -1.28 11.61
CA THR A 118 3.70 -1.19 10.22
C THR A 118 3.25 -2.40 9.42
N TRP A 119 2.63 -2.14 8.28
CA TRP A 119 2.09 -3.15 7.37
C TRP A 119 2.74 -3.04 5.99
N ILE A 120 3.38 -4.13 5.58
CA ILE A 120 4.10 -4.22 4.30
C ILE A 120 3.27 -3.85 3.06
N PRO A 121 1.97 -4.23 2.92
CA PRO A 121 1.20 -3.84 1.74
C PRO A 121 0.99 -2.32 1.65
N ILE A 122 0.85 -1.63 2.78
CA ILE A 122 0.76 -0.16 2.82
C ILE A 122 2.08 0.46 2.36
N ASN A 123 3.21 -0.02 2.89
CA ASN A 123 4.52 0.44 2.46
C ASN A 123 4.75 0.22 0.96
N TYR A 124 4.31 -0.91 0.41
CA TYR A 124 4.42 -1.23 -1.01
C TYR A 124 3.65 -0.22 -1.88
N MET A 125 2.40 0.07 -1.53
CA MET A 125 1.59 1.08 -2.25
C MET A 125 2.19 2.48 -2.12
N ILE A 126 2.56 2.90 -0.91
CA ILE A 126 3.17 4.22 -0.67
C ILE A 126 4.49 4.37 -1.42
N MET A 127 5.33 3.33 -1.46
CA MET A 127 6.59 3.34 -2.20
C MET A 127 6.37 3.62 -3.69
N HIS A 128 5.43 2.94 -4.34
CA HIS A 128 5.11 3.19 -5.75
C HIS A 128 4.52 4.59 -5.97
N GLY A 129 3.64 5.04 -5.07
CA GLY A 129 3.16 6.42 -5.09
C GLY A 129 4.29 7.44 -4.97
N LEU A 130 5.27 7.22 -4.09
CA LEU A 130 6.44 8.08 -3.98
C LEU A 130 7.27 8.12 -5.26
N LEU A 131 7.47 6.98 -5.93
CA LEU A 131 8.18 6.90 -7.20
C LEU A 131 7.46 7.68 -8.30
N ASP A 132 6.15 7.51 -8.43
CA ASP A 132 5.32 8.19 -9.44
C ASP A 132 5.32 9.72 -9.27
N TYR A 133 5.46 10.20 -8.03
CA TYR A 133 5.53 11.62 -7.70
C TYR A 133 6.97 12.18 -7.64
N GLY A 134 7.99 11.37 -7.98
CA GLY A 134 9.38 11.82 -8.06
C GLY A 134 10.16 11.82 -6.73
N TYR A 135 9.61 11.24 -5.66
CA TYR A 135 10.25 11.11 -4.34
C TYR A 135 11.10 9.84 -4.22
N ALA A 136 11.94 9.59 -5.23
CA ALA A 136 12.70 8.34 -5.34
C ALA A 136 13.59 8.04 -4.13
N ASP A 137 14.23 9.05 -3.54
CA ASP A 137 15.10 8.85 -2.38
C ASP A 137 14.32 8.44 -1.12
N VAL A 138 13.11 8.98 -0.94
CA VAL A 138 12.20 8.58 0.14
C VAL A 138 11.71 7.15 -0.10
N ALA A 139 11.33 6.82 -1.34
CA ALA A 139 10.91 5.47 -1.72
C ALA A 139 12.02 4.42 -1.47
N ARG A 140 13.26 4.72 -1.85
CA ARG A 140 14.43 3.87 -1.57
C ARG A 140 14.65 3.67 -0.07
N LYS A 141 14.55 4.74 0.71
CA LYS A 141 14.70 4.67 2.17
C LYS A 141 13.59 3.82 2.80
N LEU A 142 12.34 3.97 2.34
CA LEU A 142 11.21 3.15 2.77
C LEU A 142 11.42 1.67 2.44
N ALA A 143 11.73 1.35 1.18
CA ALA A 143 12.01 -0.01 0.73
C ALA A 143 13.15 -0.66 1.52
N ARG A 144 14.22 0.09 1.79
CA ARG A 144 15.35 -0.40 2.57
C ARG A 144 14.97 -0.68 4.03
N LYS A 145 14.28 0.24 4.70
CA LYS A 145 13.82 0.02 6.09
C LYS A 145 12.84 -1.14 6.17
N THR A 146 11.99 -1.30 5.15
CA THR A 146 10.99 -2.38 5.09
C THR A 146 11.64 -3.75 4.92
N VAL A 147 12.61 -3.90 3.99
CA VAL A 147 13.33 -5.17 3.85
C VAL A 147 14.21 -5.47 5.07
N ASP A 148 14.83 -4.47 5.68
CA ASP A 148 15.61 -4.65 6.91
C ASP A 148 14.71 -5.12 8.09
N LEU A 149 13.49 -4.58 8.21
CA LEU A 149 12.49 -5.02 9.18
C LEU A 149 12.10 -6.49 8.97
N VAL A 150 11.74 -6.86 7.74
CA VAL A 150 11.23 -8.20 7.44
C VAL A 150 12.35 -9.25 7.46
N TYR A 151 13.51 -8.95 6.89
CA TYR A 151 14.58 -9.92 6.67
C TYR A 151 15.63 -9.96 7.78
N LYS A 152 16.02 -8.81 8.34
CA LYS A 152 17.10 -8.75 9.34
C LYS A 152 16.62 -8.80 10.78
N ARG A 153 15.45 -8.20 11.07
CA ARG A 153 14.91 -8.17 12.44
C ARG A 153 14.11 -9.41 12.80
N ASN A 154 13.62 -10.15 11.82
CA ASN A 154 12.74 -11.28 12.03
C ASN A 154 13.27 -12.53 11.30
N GLU A 155 13.33 -13.67 11.99
CA GLU A 155 13.79 -14.95 11.41
C GLU A 155 12.86 -15.47 10.30
N VAL A 156 11.59 -15.08 10.35
CA VAL A 156 10.53 -15.48 9.43
C VAL A 156 9.59 -14.30 9.22
N THR A 157 8.93 -14.25 8.06
CA THR A 157 7.91 -13.25 7.79
C THR A 157 6.75 -13.36 8.78
N ARG A 158 6.26 -12.19 9.21
CA ARG A 158 5.12 -11.98 10.10
C ARG A 158 4.02 -11.21 9.37
N GLU A 159 2.83 -11.17 9.95
CA GLU A 159 1.66 -10.53 9.34
C GLU A 159 1.82 -9.00 9.29
N PHE A 160 2.23 -8.42 10.42
CA PHE A 160 2.53 -7.01 10.60
C PHE A 160 3.64 -6.86 11.63
N TYR A 161 4.10 -5.63 11.86
CA TYR A 161 5.30 -5.39 12.66
C TYR A 161 5.12 -4.18 13.56
N ASP A 162 5.71 -4.23 14.73
CA ASP A 162 5.88 -3.07 15.58
C ASP A 162 6.78 -2.03 14.88
N GLY A 163 6.26 -0.82 14.69
CA GLY A 163 6.93 0.24 13.95
C GLY A 163 8.13 0.86 14.68
N GLU A 164 8.30 0.59 15.98
CA GLU A 164 9.37 1.16 16.80
C GLU A 164 10.43 0.11 17.15
N SER A 165 10.00 -1.04 17.69
CA SER A 165 10.90 -2.12 18.09
C SER A 165 11.32 -3.02 16.93
N GLY A 166 10.48 -3.10 15.89
CA GLY A 166 10.66 -4.01 14.76
C GLY A 166 10.27 -5.46 15.05
N GLU A 167 9.68 -5.73 16.21
CA GLU A 167 9.12 -7.05 16.53
C GLU A 167 8.01 -7.38 15.53
N GLY A 168 8.09 -8.54 14.88
CA GLY A 168 6.99 -9.00 14.04
C GLY A 168 5.87 -9.66 14.84
N LEU A 169 4.63 -9.33 14.49
CA LEU A 169 3.40 -9.60 15.23
C LEU A 169 2.39 -10.37 14.35
N GLY A 170 1.27 -10.81 14.95
CA GLY A 170 0.27 -11.62 14.26
C GLY A 170 0.81 -12.99 13.83
N LEU A 171 0.36 -13.50 12.68
CA LEU A 171 0.72 -14.85 12.20
C LEU A 171 2.24 -15.09 12.09
N LYS A 172 2.68 -16.30 12.47
CA LYS A 172 4.08 -16.79 12.40
C LYS A 172 4.08 -18.27 11.96
N ARG A 173 4.54 -18.66 10.77
CA ARG A 173 5.10 -17.88 9.64
C ARG A 173 3.99 -17.32 8.75
N PHE A 174 4.18 -16.15 8.14
CA PHE A 174 3.20 -15.54 7.25
C PHE A 174 3.74 -15.36 5.82
N TRP A 175 3.38 -16.26 4.91
CA TRP A 175 3.80 -16.23 3.50
C TRP A 175 2.82 -15.46 2.59
N GLY A 176 2.19 -14.41 3.13
CA GLY A 176 1.26 -13.54 2.42
C GLY A 176 1.92 -12.25 1.94
N TRP A 177 1.24 -11.11 2.11
CA TRP A 177 1.71 -9.80 1.61
C TRP A 177 3.10 -9.38 2.11
N SER A 178 3.59 -9.92 3.23
CA SER A 178 4.89 -9.52 3.77
C SER A 178 6.06 -9.90 2.87
N VAL A 179 5.84 -10.81 1.91
CA VAL A 179 6.85 -11.14 0.88
C VAL A 179 7.10 -9.98 -0.09
N LEU A 180 6.20 -8.99 -0.18
CA LEU A 180 6.40 -7.79 -1.00
C LEU A 180 7.68 -7.03 -0.59
N ALA A 181 8.07 -7.08 0.69
CA ALA A 181 9.29 -6.45 1.19
C ALA A 181 10.55 -6.91 0.44
N TYR A 182 10.57 -8.14 -0.08
CA TYR A 182 11.73 -8.67 -0.82
C TYR A 182 11.86 -8.10 -2.22
N VAL A 183 10.74 -7.71 -2.85
CA VAL A 183 10.74 -7.15 -4.21
C VAL A 183 10.84 -5.63 -4.21
N MET A 184 10.42 -4.96 -3.14
CA MET A 184 10.44 -3.49 -3.03
C MET A 184 11.79 -2.85 -3.42
N PRO A 185 12.96 -3.29 -2.93
CA PRO A 185 14.24 -2.68 -3.33
C PRO A 185 14.53 -2.86 -4.83
N PHE A 186 14.20 -4.01 -5.39
CA PHE A 186 14.39 -4.28 -6.81
C PHE A 186 13.48 -3.38 -7.67
N GLU A 187 12.22 -3.26 -7.31
CA GLU A 187 11.24 -2.42 -8.02
C GLU A 187 11.61 -0.94 -7.94
N CYS A 188 12.05 -0.46 -6.77
CA CYS A 188 12.59 0.89 -6.58
C CYS A 188 13.77 1.22 -7.53
N GLU A 189 14.72 0.29 -7.68
CA GLU A 189 15.92 0.55 -8.49
C GLU A 189 15.69 0.35 -9.99
N THR A 190 14.76 -0.52 -10.36
CA THR A 190 14.48 -0.83 -11.78
C THR A 190 13.35 -0.01 -12.38
N GLY A 191 12.54 0.64 -11.54
CA GLY A 191 11.28 1.28 -11.97
C GLY A 191 10.24 0.27 -12.44
N TYR A 192 10.38 -1.02 -12.10
CA TYR A 192 9.40 -2.03 -12.41
C TYR A 192 8.22 -1.92 -11.45
N ASP A 193 7.06 -1.56 -11.98
CA ASP A 193 5.82 -1.45 -11.21
C ASP A 193 4.72 -2.32 -11.85
N PRO A 194 4.44 -3.51 -11.28
CA PRO A 194 3.37 -4.38 -11.77
C PRO A 194 1.97 -3.88 -11.36
N SER A 195 1.88 -2.85 -10.51
CA SER A 195 0.63 -2.25 -10.04
C SER A 195 0.16 -1.07 -10.90
N LYS A 196 1.04 -0.54 -11.77
CA LYS A 196 0.75 0.63 -12.59
C LYS A 196 -0.39 0.40 -13.57
N LEU A 197 -1.34 1.33 -13.59
CA LEU A 197 -2.54 1.28 -14.43
C LEU A 197 -2.51 2.35 -15.54
N ASP A 198 -1.35 2.56 -16.17
CA ASP A 198 -1.14 3.54 -17.26
C ASP A 198 -1.14 2.90 -18.66
N GLY A 199 -1.40 1.59 -18.75
CA GLY A 199 -1.36 0.83 -20.00
C GLY A 199 0.04 0.36 -20.40
N SER A 200 1.07 0.64 -19.59
CA SER A 200 2.38 0.02 -19.75
C SER A 200 2.27 -1.51 -19.66
N ALA A 201 3.07 -2.20 -20.47
CA ALA A 201 3.10 -3.65 -20.45
C ALA A 201 3.85 -4.12 -19.19
N VAL A 202 3.19 -4.95 -18.38
CA VAL A 202 3.86 -5.69 -17.30
C VAL A 202 4.82 -6.68 -17.94
N ARG A 203 6.12 -6.43 -17.81
CA ARG A 203 7.15 -7.28 -18.41
C ARG A 203 7.17 -8.65 -17.72
N PRO A 204 7.17 -9.77 -18.46
CA PRO A 204 7.27 -11.10 -17.88
C PRO A 204 8.70 -11.39 -17.41
N LEU A 205 9.15 -10.71 -16.35
CA LEU A 205 10.54 -10.77 -15.87
C LEU A 205 11.02 -12.19 -15.57
N GLY A 206 10.15 -13.10 -15.12
CA GLY A 206 10.49 -14.51 -14.93
C GLY A 206 10.98 -15.18 -16.23
N ARG A 207 10.29 -14.93 -17.34
CA ARG A 207 10.71 -15.41 -18.67
C ARG A 207 11.93 -14.66 -19.17
N GLU A 208 11.93 -13.33 -19.07
CA GLU A 208 12.99 -12.49 -19.63
C GLU A 208 14.34 -12.64 -18.93
N LEU A 209 14.35 -12.73 -17.60
CA LEU A 209 15.57 -12.78 -16.79
C LEU A 209 16.06 -14.19 -16.53
N PHE A 210 15.14 -15.17 -16.43
CA PHE A 210 15.46 -16.52 -15.97
C PHE A 210 15.05 -17.62 -16.95
N GLY A 211 14.47 -17.28 -18.11
CA GLY A 211 14.00 -18.27 -19.07
C GLY A 211 12.88 -19.16 -18.52
N LEU A 212 12.15 -18.70 -17.50
CA LEU A 212 11.05 -19.46 -16.91
C LEU A 212 9.83 -19.40 -17.82
N ASP A 213 9.40 -20.55 -18.31
CA ASP A 213 8.09 -20.71 -18.91
C ASP A 213 7.09 -21.11 -17.84
N PHE A 214 6.23 -20.15 -17.47
CA PHE A 214 5.03 -20.47 -16.72
C PHE A 214 4.04 -21.11 -17.69
N PRO A 215 3.65 -22.38 -17.50
CA PRO A 215 2.64 -22.99 -18.34
C PRO A 215 1.38 -22.12 -18.25
N ALA A 216 0.79 -21.79 -19.40
CA ALA A 216 -0.54 -21.23 -19.43
C ALA A 216 -1.44 -22.19 -18.66
N SER A 217 -2.12 -21.69 -17.63
CA SER A 217 -3.07 -22.50 -16.88
C SER A 217 -4.33 -22.67 -17.72
N ASP A 218 -4.27 -23.53 -18.74
CA ASP A 218 -5.46 -23.92 -19.51
C ASP A 218 -6.45 -24.72 -18.65
N ASP A 219 -6.00 -25.18 -17.48
CA ASP A 219 -6.78 -25.80 -16.41
C ASP A 219 -6.46 -25.09 -15.07
N PRO A 220 -7.17 -23.98 -14.70
CA PRO A 220 -6.99 -23.37 -13.40
C PRO A 220 -7.26 -24.43 -12.33
N ARG A 221 -6.26 -24.70 -11.47
CA ARG A 221 -6.45 -25.57 -10.30
C ARG A 221 -7.79 -25.22 -9.66
N PRO A 222 -8.72 -26.18 -9.50
CA PRO A 222 -10.02 -25.89 -8.90
C PRO A 222 -9.75 -25.20 -7.57
N ILE A 223 -10.27 -23.98 -7.42
CA ILE A 223 -10.23 -23.27 -6.15
C ILE A 223 -11.00 -24.17 -5.18
N SER A 224 -10.30 -24.84 -4.27
CA SER A 224 -10.95 -25.60 -3.22
C SER A 224 -11.75 -24.62 -2.38
N THR A 225 -13.07 -24.61 -2.56
CA THR A 225 -14.01 -23.93 -1.66
C THR A 225 -14.22 -24.70 -0.36
N HIS A 226 -13.62 -25.88 -0.24
CA HIS A 226 -13.53 -26.62 1.01
C HIS A 226 -12.37 -26.05 1.83
N LEU A 227 -12.70 -25.21 2.81
CA LEU A 227 -11.86 -25.02 3.99
C LEU A 227 -11.66 -26.40 4.62
N SER A 228 -10.43 -26.91 4.64
CA SER A 228 -10.11 -28.07 5.45
C SER A 228 -10.43 -27.74 6.90
N GLN A 229 -11.19 -28.62 7.58
CA GLN A 229 -11.47 -28.49 9.02
C GLN A 229 -10.19 -28.54 9.88
N ASP A 230 -9.05 -28.86 9.26
CA ASP A 230 -7.75 -29.04 9.91
C ASP A 230 -6.95 -27.72 10.07
N GLY A 231 -7.53 -26.57 9.70
CA GLY A 231 -6.90 -25.24 9.87
C GLY A 231 -6.99 -24.66 11.29
N LEU A 232 -7.47 -25.44 12.26
CA LEU A 232 -7.52 -25.10 13.68
C LEU A 232 -6.83 -26.22 14.48
N GLN A 233 -5.51 -26.34 14.35
CA GLN A 233 -4.65 -27.00 15.34
C GLN A 233 -3.39 -26.17 15.58
#